data_AF-A0A523KBR0-F1
#
_entry.id   AF-A0A523KBR0-F1
#
_cell.length_a   1.000
_cell.length_b   1.000
_cell.length_c   1.000
_cell.angle_alpha   90.00
_cell.angle_beta   90.00
_cell.angle_gamma   90.00
#
_symmetry.space_group_name_H-M   'P 1'
#
loop_
_entity.id
_entity.type
_entity.pdbx_description
1 polymer ?
#
loop_
_entity_poly.entity_id
_entity_poly.type
_entity_poly.pdbx_seq_one_letter_code
_entity_poly.pdbx_strand_id
1 'polypeptide(L)'
;MKKIRFVFLFFLTGISIAISANVLFGPDWRTADRSSAGIAPDPSEMSDAVVQVYAARAFNWRSLFAVHTWLATKARGASEYDVYQVVGWRKWHGLSVVVREKDIPDRIWFGNPPTILRELKGADAEAIISSIESAVASYPYPDTYHM
;
A
#
# COMPACT_ATOMS: atom_id res chain seq x y z
N MET A 1 11.58 -22.57 -45.38
CA MET A 1 12.00 -21.20 -44.98
C MET A 1 10.92 -20.41 -44.21
N LYS A 2 9.66 -20.33 -44.67
CA LYS A 2 8.59 -19.58 -43.95
C LYS A 2 8.26 -20.12 -42.54
N LYS A 3 8.22 -21.45 -42.35
CA LYS A 3 7.96 -22.09 -41.04
C LYS A 3 9.06 -21.81 -40.00
N ILE A 4 10.33 -21.81 -40.43
CA ILE A 4 11.48 -21.48 -39.58
C ILE A 4 11.44 -20.00 -39.15
N ARG A 5 11.05 -19.10 -40.05
CA ARG A 5 10.80 -17.68 -39.73
C ARG A 5 9.69 -17.49 -38.70
N PHE A 6 8.59 -18.25 -38.78
CA PHE A 6 7.51 -18.21 -37.81
C PHE A 6 7.93 -18.71 -36.43
N VAL A 7 8.69 -19.81 -36.37
CA VAL A 7 9.24 -20.35 -35.11
C VAL A 7 10.21 -19.34 -34.47
N PHE A 8 11.09 -18.72 -35.26
CA PHE A 8 11.98 -17.67 -34.78
C PHE A 8 11.22 -16.43 -34.28
N LEU A 9 10.16 -16.02 -34.97
CA LEU A 9 9.32 -14.88 -34.53
C LEU A 9 8.59 -15.19 -33.21
N PHE A 10 8.13 -16.43 -33.02
CA PHE A 10 7.48 -16.87 -31.79
C PHE A 10 8.46 -16.95 -30.61
N PHE A 11 9.69 -17.38 -30.86
CA PHE A 11 10.77 -17.36 -29.85
C PHE A 11 11.21 -15.95 -29.50
N LEU A 12 11.37 -15.07 -30.48
CA LEU A 12 11.73 -13.66 -30.25
C LEU A 12 10.64 -12.92 -29.48
N THR A 13 9.37 -13.14 -29.82
CA THR A 13 8.25 -12.58 -29.06
C THR A 13 8.17 -13.15 -27.64
N GLY A 14 8.37 -14.45 -27.45
CA GLY A 14 8.44 -15.07 -26.13
C GLY A 14 9.58 -14.53 -25.25
N ILE A 15 10.76 -14.32 -25.82
CA ILE A 15 11.92 -13.73 -25.14
C ILE A 15 11.65 -12.25 -24.81
N SER A 16 11.10 -11.48 -25.74
CA SER A 16 10.71 -10.10 -25.48
C SER A 16 9.68 -10.01 -24.35
N ILE A 17 8.68 -10.89 -24.33
CA ILE A 17 7.69 -10.95 -23.23
C ILE A 17 8.37 -11.35 -21.92
N ALA A 18 9.31 -12.30 -21.90
CA ALA A 18 10.01 -12.71 -20.67
C ALA A 18 10.92 -11.61 -20.11
N ILE A 19 11.59 -10.84 -20.98
CA ILE A 19 12.41 -9.68 -20.57
C ILE A 19 11.49 -8.56 -20.08
N SER A 20 10.40 -8.27 -20.79
CA SER A 20 9.39 -7.30 -20.36
C SER A 20 8.66 -7.74 -19.09
N ALA A 21 8.51 -9.04 -18.84
CA ALA A 21 7.89 -9.58 -17.63
C ALA A 21 8.73 -9.29 -16.39
N ASN A 22 10.07 -9.39 -16.49
CA ASN A 22 10.95 -8.93 -15.40
C ASN A 22 10.88 -7.41 -15.17
N VAL A 23 10.45 -6.63 -16.17
CA VAL A 23 10.18 -5.19 -16.02
C VAL A 23 8.77 -4.94 -15.44
N LEU A 24 7.79 -5.79 -15.74
CA LEU A 24 6.41 -5.72 -15.23
C LEU A 24 6.30 -6.20 -13.77
N PHE A 25 7.14 -7.13 -13.36
CA PHE A 25 7.15 -7.67 -12.01
C PHE A 25 8.17 -6.90 -11.18
N GLY A 26 7.67 -6.08 -10.25
CA GLY A 26 8.49 -5.29 -9.33
C GLY A 26 9.44 -6.13 -8.47
N PRO A 27 10.33 -5.48 -7.69
CA PRO A 27 11.37 -6.14 -6.90
C PRO A 27 10.80 -7.20 -5.94
N ASP A 28 11.65 -8.14 -5.52
CA ASP A 28 11.30 -9.14 -4.50
C ASP A 28 10.70 -8.43 -3.27
N TRP A 29 9.60 -8.96 -2.75
CA TRP A 29 8.90 -8.37 -1.62
C TRP A 29 9.80 -8.16 -0.39
N ARG A 30 10.87 -8.96 -0.26
CA ARG A 30 11.88 -8.89 0.81
C ARG A 30 12.82 -7.70 0.68
N THR A 31 13.10 -7.24 -0.55
CA THR A 31 14.06 -6.17 -0.84
C THR A 31 13.40 -4.90 -1.38
N ALA A 32 12.10 -4.96 -1.66
CA ALA A 32 11.34 -3.81 -2.14
C ALA A 32 11.39 -2.65 -1.15
N ASP A 33 11.50 -1.44 -1.69
CA ASP A 33 11.57 -0.20 -0.90
C ASP A 33 10.28 -0.01 -0.08
N ARG A 34 10.48 0.39 1.17
CA ARG A 34 9.47 0.70 2.18
C ARG A 34 9.87 1.93 3.01
N SER A 35 10.73 2.79 2.47
CA SER A 35 11.02 4.10 3.05
C SER A 35 9.81 5.03 2.95
N SER A 36 9.85 6.16 3.65
CA SER A 36 8.85 7.21 3.51
C SER A 36 8.94 7.85 2.13
N ALA A 37 7.78 8.17 1.54
CA ALA A 37 7.71 8.95 0.31
C ALA A 37 7.95 10.46 0.53
N GLY A 38 8.04 10.92 1.79
CA GLY A 38 8.28 12.32 2.14
C GLY A 38 7.11 13.25 1.85
N ILE A 39 5.88 12.73 1.79
CA ILE A 39 4.65 13.48 1.50
C ILE A 39 3.75 13.65 2.72
N ALA A 40 3.97 12.87 3.78
CA ALA A 40 3.27 13.06 5.04
C ALA A 40 3.90 14.19 5.87
N PRO A 41 3.11 14.99 6.60
CA PRO A 41 3.64 15.98 7.54
C PRO A 41 4.50 15.32 8.61
N ASP A 42 5.69 15.87 8.86
CA ASP A 42 6.55 15.42 9.95
C ASP A 42 5.83 15.65 11.29
N PRO A 43 5.65 14.60 12.12
CA PRO A 43 4.97 14.73 13.40
C PRO A 43 5.69 15.67 14.38
N SER A 44 6.99 15.92 14.20
CA SER A 44 7.80 16.85 15.00
C SER A 44 7.64 18.31 14.58
N GLU A 45 7.26 18.57 13.32
CA GLU A 45 7.06 19.93 12.79
C GLU A 45 5.60 20.37 12.87
N MET A 46 4.65 19.42 12.80
CA MET A 46 3.21 19.68 12.82
C MET A 46 2.56 19.08 14.06
N SER A 47 2.09 19.93 14.97
CA SER A 47 1.38 19.50 16.19
C SER A 47 -0.11 19.22 15.98
N ASP A 48 -0.70 19.69 14.88
CA ASP A 48 -2.11 19.46 14.58
C ASP A 48 -2.45 17.97 14.38
N ALA A 49 -3.71 17.62 14.60
CA ALA A 49 -4.23 16.32 14.22
C ALA A 49 -4.22 16.18 12.69
N VAL A 50 -3.96 14.97 12.20
CA VAL A 50 -3.88 14.66 10.75
C VAL A 50 -4.61 13.36 10.48
N VAL A 51 -5.39 13.31 9.41
CA VAL A 51 -5.93 12.08 8.83
C VAL A 51 -5.60 12.06 7.35
N GLN A 52 -4.96 10.99 6.89
CA GLN A 52 -4.57 10.81 5.49
C GLN A 52 -5.02 9.44 4.97
N VAL A 53 -5.60 9.41 3.78
CA VAL A 53 -5.94 8.19 3.04
C VAL A 53 -5.00 8.07 1.87
N TYR A 54 -4.41 6.90 1.68
CA TYR A 54 -3.41 6.65 0.65
C TYR A 54 -3.84 5.55 -0.31
N ALA A 55 -3.27 5.61 -1.52
CA ALA A 55 -3.27 4.51 -2.47
C ALA A 55 -1.90 4.37 -3.13
N ALA A 56 -1.46 3.13 -3.34
CA ALA A 56 -0.31 2.82 -4.18
C ALA A 56 -0.65 1.64 -5.09
N ARG A 57 0.05 1.48 -6.21
CA ARG A 57 -0.12 0.29 -7.06
C ARG A 57 0.11 -0.98 -6.24
N ALA A 58 -0.76 -1.98 -6.41
CA ALA A 58 -0.64 -3.24 -5.68
C ALA A 58 0.67 -3.97 -6.03
N PHE A 59 1.13 -4.85 -5.14
CA PHE A 59 2.42 -5.53 -5.32
C PHE A 59 2.43 -6.44 -6.57
N ASN A 60 3.55 -6.40 -7.31
CA ASN A 60 3.85 -7.29 -8.44
C ASN A 60 2.81 -7.15 -9.58
N TRP A 61 2.47 -8.22 -10.29
CA TRP A 61 1.55 -8.24 -11.43
C TRP A 61 0.18 -7.64 -11.14
N ARG A 62 -0.22 -7.62 -9.86
CA ARG A 62 -1.48 -7.02 -9.41
C ARG A 62 -1.49 -5.50 -9.61
N SER A 63 -0.34 -4.85 -9.70
CA SER A 63 -0.19 -3.41 -10.01
C SER A 63 -0.92 -3.01 -11.31
N LEU A 64 -1.02 -3.93 -12.27
CA LEU A 64 -1.70 -3.71 -13.55
C LEU A 64 -3.21 -3.48 -13.38
N PHE A 65 -3.81 -4.02 -12.32
CA PHE A 65 -5.26 -4.07 -12.16
C PHE A 65 -5.76 -3.43 -10.86
N ALA A 66 -4.89 -3.27 -9.86
CA ALA A 66 -5.30 -2.92 -8.52
C ALA A 66 -4.34 -1.93 -7.84
N VAL A 67 -4.90 -1.27 -6.82
CA VAL A 67 -4.17 -0.47 -5.85
C VAL A 67 -4.35 -1.08 -4.46
N HIS A 68 -3.36 -0.89 -3.60
CA HIS A 68 -3.49 -1.09 -2.16
C HIS A 68 -3.83 0.25 -1.51
N THR A 69 -4.79 0.26 -0.60
CA THR A 69 -5.22 1.46 0.12
C THR A 69 -5.03 1.29 1.61
N TRP A 70 -4.71 2.39 2.27
CA TRP A 70 -4.57 2.44 3.72
C TRP A 70 -4.90 3.83 4.25
N LEU A 71 -5.06 3.91 5.55
CA LEU A 71 -5.38 5.12 6.29
C LEU A 71 -4.30 5.36 7.32
N ALA A 72 -3.94 6.62 7.56
CA ALA A 72 -3.12 7.02 8.68
C ALA A 72 -3.80 8.12 9.50
N THR A 73 -3.66 8.06 10.81
CA THR A 73 -4.12 9.12 11.71
C THR A 73 -3.02 9.53 12.68
N LYS A 74 -2.95 10.82 12.98
CA LYS A 74 -2.12 11.41 14.02
C LYS A 74 -3.01 12.27 14.90
N ALA A 75 -3.07 11.98 16.19
CA ALA A 75 -3.73 12.87 17.13
C ALA A 75 -2.94 14.16 17.32
N ARG A 76 -3.60 15.22 17.78
CA ARG A 76 -2.93 16.48 18.14
C ARG A 76 -1.82 16.21 19.17
N GLY A 77 -0.62 16.71 18.90
CA GLY A 77 0.55 16.54 19.74
C GLY A 77 1.18 15.13 19.73
N ALA A 78 0.63 14.17 18.98
CA ALA A 78 1.22 12.84 18.86
C ALA A 78 2.51 12.88 18.03
N SER A 79 3.50 12.10 18.48
CA SER A 79 4.82 11.95 17.86
C SER A 79 4.87 10.91 16.73
N GLU A 80 3.83 10.09 16.59
CA GLU A 80 3.76 8.99 15.63
C GLU A 80 2.37 8.89 15.03
N TYR A 81 2.29 8.36 13.82
CA TYR A 81 1.03 8.02 13.16
C TYR A 81 0.60 6.60 13.51
N ASP A 82 -0.71 6.40 13.68
CA ASP A 82 -1.33 5.10 13.58
C ASP A 82 -1.67 4.82 12.11
N VAL A 83 -1.26 3.67 11.59
CA VAL A 83 -1.57 3.21 10.24
C VAL A 83 -2.52 2.03 10.31
N TYR A 84 -3.56 2.08 9.47
CA TYR A 84 -4.62 1.10 9.38
C TYR A 84 -4.76 0.57 7.96
N GLN A 85 -4.77 -0.74 7.81
CA GLN A 85 -4.85 -1.38 6.49
C GLN A 85 -5.31 -2.83 6.57
N VAL A 86 -5.77 -3.37 5.45
CA VAL A 86 -6.06 -4.80 5.30
C VAL A 86 -4.94 -5.46 4.49
N VAL A 87 -4.27 -6.46 5.08
CA VAL A 87 -3.15 -7.18 4.46
C VAL A 87 -3.45 -8.67 4.42
N GLY A 88 -3.94 -9.14 3.27
CA GLY A 88 -4.49 -10.50 3.13
C GLY A 88 -3.51 -11.65 3.41
N TRP A 89 -2.22 -11.49 3.12
CA TRP A 89 -1.24 -12.57 3.35
C TRP A 89 -0.96 -12.84 4.84
N ARG A 90 -1.34 -11.92 5.75
CA ARG A 90 -1.26 -12.14 7.21
C ARG A 90 -2.10 -13.34 7.66
N LYS A 91 -3.20 -13.61 6.94
CA LYS A 91 -4.05 -14.80 7.16
C LYS A 91 -3.26 -16.10 7.06
N TRP A 92 -2.29 -16.19 6.16
CA TRP A 92 -1.45 -17.39 6.01
C TRP A 92 -0.55 -17.65 7.22
N HIS A 93 -0.37 -16.64 8.08
CA HIS A 93 0.36 -16.71 9.33
C HIS A 93 -0.55 -16.80 10.56
N GLY A 94 -1.86 -17.02 10.37
CA GLY A 94 -2.83 -17.08 11.48
C GLY A 94 -3.04 -15.74 12.20
N LEU A 95 -2.74 -14.63 11.54
CA LEU A 95 -2.91 -13.28 12.07
C LEU A 95 -4.14 -12.61 11.43
N SER A 96 -4.76 -11.69 12.17
CA SER A 96 -5.78 -10.77 11.63
C SER A 96 -5.25 -10.08 10.37
N VAL A 97 -6.12 -9.99 9.36
CA VAL A 97 -5.85 -9.24 8.13
C VAL A 97 -5.94 -7.74 8.35
N VAL A 98 -6.68 -7.30 9.36
CA VAL A 98 -6.71 -5.89 9.77
C VAL A 98 -5.45 -5.58 10.58
N VAL A 99 -4.68 -4.62 10.10
CA VAL A 99 -3.48 -4.10 10.75
C VAL A 99 -3.81 -2.76 11.37
N ARG A 100 -3.38 -2.59 12.62
CA ARG A 100 -3.25 -1.30 13.32
C ARG A 100 -1.87 -1.29 13.96
N GLU A 101 -1.02 -0.36 13.56
CA GLU A 101 0.34 -0.25 14.09
C GLU A 101 0.84 1.19 14.02
N LYS A 102 1.83 1.51 14.85
CA LYS A 102 2.59 2.76 14.71
C LYS A 102 3.55 2.59 13.55
N ASP A 103 3.40 3.41 12.52
CA ASP A 103 4.20 3.28 11.31
C ASP A 103 4.34 4.60 10.51
N ILE A 104 5.23 4.57 9.52
CA ILE A 104 5.40 5.59 8.48
C ILE A 104 4.10 5.67 7.66
N PRO A 105 3.36 6.80 7.70
CA PRO A 105 2.06 6.93 7.07
C PRO A 105 2.13 6.85 5.54
N ASP A 106 3.20 7.35 4.93
CA ASP A 106 3.42 7.41 3.48
C ASP A 106 4.48 6.41 3.00
N ARG A 107 4.55 5.26 3.67
CA ARG A 107 5.45 4.17 3.31
C ARG A 107 5.28 3.78 1.85
N ILE A 108 6.39 3.69 1.11
CA ILE A 108 6.41 3.13 -0.24
C ILE A 108 5.88 1.69 -0.19
N TRP A 109 4.85 1.40 -0.99
CA TRP A 109 4.20 0.09 -0.99
C TRP A 109 4.94 -0.87 -1.93
N PHE A 110 5.92 -1.58 -1.36
CA PHE A 110 6.75 -2.54 -2.09
C PHE A 110 7.30 -1.97 -3.40
N GLY A 111 7.99 -0.82 -3.30
CA GLY A 111 8.53 -0.08 -4.44
C GLY A 111 7.54 0.81 -5.20
N ASN A 112 6.25 0.82 -4.83
CA ASN A 112 5.26 1.69 -5.45
C ASN A 112 5.00 2.92 -4.59
N PRO A 113 5.29 4.14 -5.08
CA PRO A 113 5.06 5.35 -4.32
C PRO A 113 3.56 5.58 -4.10
N PRO A 114 3.13 5.96 -2.88
CA PRO A 114 1.76 6.31 -2.61
C PRO A 114 1.35 7.66 -3.19
N THR A 115 0.05 7.81 -3.38
CA THR A 115 -0.63 9.10 -3.55
C THR A 115 -1.63 9.29 -2.42
N ILE A 116 -1.82 10.53 -1.99
CA ILE A 116 -2.86 10.90 -1.03
C ILE A 116 -4.18 11.01 -1.78
N LEU A 117 -5.17 10.23 -1.36
CA LEU A 117 -6.56 10.30 -1.84
C LEU A 117 -7.36 11.35 -1.08
N ARG A 118 -7.09 11.51 0.22
CA ARG A 118 -7.75 12.47 1.09
C ARG A 118 -6.84 12.87 2.23
N GLU A 119 -6.88 14.15 2.59
CA GLU A 119 -6.20 14.70 3.75
C GLU A 119 -7.17 15.58 4.54
N LEU A 120 -7.15 15.44 5.86
CA LEU A 120 -7.78 16.34 6.82
C LEU A 120 -6.74 16.72 7.88
N LYS A 121 -6.81 17.95 8.37
CA LYS A 121 -5.88 18.51 9.36
C LYS A 121 -6.64 19.29 10.43
N GLY A 122 -6.02 19.48 11.59
CA GLY A 122 -6.56 20.28 12.68
C GLY A 122 -7.89 19.74 13.21
N ALA A 123 -8.86 20.63 13.41
CA ALA A 123 -10.15 20.30 14.01
C ALA A 123 -10.94 19.23 13.21
N ASP A 124 -10.88 19.28 11.87
CA ASP A 124 -11.59 18.31 11.01
C ASP A 124 -11.04 16.89 11.18
N ALA A 125 -9.72 16.76 11.31
CA ALA A 125 -9.08 15.48 11.62
C ALA A 125 -9.46 15.00 13.02
N GLU A 126 -9.33 15.89 14.01
CA GLU A 126 -9.61 15.61 15.42
C GLU A 126 -11.05 15.12 15.64
N ALA A 127 -12.01 15.70 14.91
CA ALA A 127 -13.42 15.33 14.99
C ALA A 127 -13.72 13.89 14.51
N ILE A 128 -12.89 13.30 13.65
CA ILE A 128 -13.19 11.99 13.03
C ILE A 128 -12.30 10.84 13.50
N ILE A 129 -11.17 11.11 14.16
CA ILE A 129 -10.20 10.08 14.56
C ILE A 129 -10.88 9.00 15.41
N SER A 130 -11.67 9.35 16.44
CA SER A 130 -12.34 8.35 17.29
C SER A 130 -13.35 7.50 16.52
N SER A 131 -14.00 8.07 15.50
CA SER A 131 -14.93 7.33 14.62
C SER A 131 -14.18 6.35 13.73
N ILE A 132 -13.02 6.75 13.21
CA ILE A 132 -12.12 5.87 12.46
C ILE A 132 -11.67 4.69 13.33
N GLU A 133 -11.18 4.96 14.55
CA GLU A 133 -10.71 3.92 15.45
C GLU A 133 -11.82 2.92 15.81
N SER A 134 -13.03 3.43 16.02
CA SER A 134 -14.21 2.60 16.26
C SER A 134 -14.58 1.75 15.05
N ALA A 135 -14.48 2.30 13.83
CA ALA A 135 -14.73 1.57 12.58
C ALA A 135 -13.68 0.47 12.33
N VAL A 136 -12.40 0.73 12.65
CA VAL A 136 -11.34 -0.28 12.57
C VAL A 136 -11.58 -1.40 13.58
N ALA A 137 -11.93 -1.05 14.82
CA ALA A 137 -12.18 -2.03 15.87
C ALA A 137 -13.41 -2.91 15.61
N SER A 138 -14.42 -2.37 14.92
CA SER A 138 -15.66 -3.07 14.57
C SER A 138 -15.67 -3.66 13.15
N TYR A 139 -14.50 -3.69 12.47
CA TYR A 139 -14.42 -4.19 11.10
C TYR A 139 -14.89 -5.66 11.02
N PRO A 140 -15.87 -5.99 10.15
CA PRO A 140 -16.57 -7.27 10.20
C PRO A 140 -15.76 -8.46 9.69
N TYR A 141 -14.64 -8.24 9.00
CA TYR A 141 -13.84 -9.29 8.37
C TYR A 141 -12.38 -9.31 8.88
N PRO A 142 -12.15 -9.43 10.20
CA PRO A 142 -10.80 -9.36 10.76
C PRO A 142 -9.93 -10.56 10.36
N ASP A 143 -10.53 -11.73 10.13
CA ASP A 143 -9.81 -12.98 9.80
C ASP A 143 -10.17 -13.53 8.40
N THR A 144 -10.94 -12.75 7.64
CA THR A 144 -11.46 -13.17 6.33
C THR A 144 -10.91 -12.28 5.23
N TYR A 145 -10.31 -12.91 4.23
CA TYR A 145 -9.83 -12.26 3.01
C TYR A 145 -9.93 -13.25 1.86
N HIS A 146 -10.48 -12.78 0.74
CA HIS A 146 -10.65 -13.52 -0.51
C HIS A 146 -10.06 -12.69 -1.64
N MET A 147 -9.37 -13.34 -2.58
CA MET A 147 -8.88 -12.73 -3.82
C MET A 147 -9.81 -13.04 -4.98
#